data_AF-A0A531KCR5-F1
#
_entry.id   AF-A0A531KCR5-F1
#
_cell.length_a   1.000
_cell.length_b   1.000
_cell.length_c   1.000
_cell.angle_alpha   90.00
_cell.angle_beta   90.00
_cell.angle_gamma   90.00
#
_symmetry.space_group_name_H-M   'P 1'
#
loop_
_entity.id
_entity.type
_entity.pdbx_description
1 polymer ?
#
loop_
_entity_poly.entity_id
_entity_poly.type
_entity_poly.pdbx_seq_one_letter_code
_entity_poly.pdbx_strand_id
1 'polypeptide(L)'
;RPLTDASLAPAMAAVEIVLKGHEPFPALAVDRHWNLVSANAAIGPFLANVAEPSLLKPPVNVLRLSLHPGGVAPRIVNLAEWRAHLLDRLKHQNDATGDPVLVELERELRTYPSGLNGARPLPVEPNAIVHPLRLAHGDAVLSFISTIT
;
A
#
# COMPACT_ATOMS: atom_id res chain seq x y z
N ARG A 1 18.63 -12.61 -5.79
CA ARG A 1 18.26 -13.25 -7.07
C ARG A 1 17.10 -12.45 -7.65
N PRO A 2 17.03 -12.24 -8.97
CA PRO A 2 15.90 -11.56 -9.58
C PRO A 2 14.64 -12.44 -9.46
N LEU A 3 13.46 -11.81 -9.34
CA LEU A 3 12.17 -12.53 -9.23
C LEU A 3 11.81 -13.32 -10.50
N THR A 4 12.48 -13.03 -11.63
CA THR A 4 12.35 -13.73 -12.91
C THR A 4 13.23 -14.99 -13.01
N ASP A 5 14.01 -15.31 -11.97
CA ASP A 5 14.83 -16.52 -11.93
C ASP A 5 13.93 -17.77 -11.94
N ALA A 6 14.18 -18.70 -12.85
CA ALA A 6 13.38 -19.93 -13.01
C ALA A 6 13.32 -20.77 -11.72
N SER A 7 14.33 -20.66 -10.85
CA SER A 7 14.34 -21.33 -9.55
C SER A 7 13.27 -20.82 -8.58
N LEU A 8 12.71 -19.62 -8.80
CA LEU A 8 11.64 -19.03 -8.00
C LEU A 8 10.23 -19.34 -8.53
N ALA A 9 10.11 -19.98 -9.70
CA ALA A 9 8.81 -20.23 -10.33
C ALA A 9 7.80 -20.99 -9.42
N PRO A 10 8.19 -22.03 -8.65
CA PRO A 10 7.26 -22.69 -7.74
C PRO A 10 6.77 -21.78 -6.61
N ALA A 11 7.63 -20.91 -6.08
CA ALA A 11 7.26 -19.95 -5.04
C ALA A 11 6.29 -18.90 -5.60
N MET A 12 6.56 -18.39 -6.81
CA MET A 12 5.67 -17.46 -7.49
C MET A 12 4.29 -18.07 -7.79
N ALA A 13 4.23 -19.34 -8.19
CA ALA A 13 2.96 -20.04 -8.38
C ALA A 13 2.14 -20.14 -7.08
N ALA A 14 2.81 -20.37 -5.93
CA ALA A 14 2.15 -20.38 -4.63
C ALA A 14 1.60 -18.99 -4.27
N VAL A 15 2.35 -17.91 -4.54
CA VAL A 15 1.89 -16.52 -4.36
C VAL A 15 0.63 -16.26 -5.18
N GLU A 16 0.59 -16.65 -6.45
CA GLU A 16 -0.59 -16.48 -7.31
C GLU A 16 -1.83 -17.21 -6.78
N ILE A 17 -1.67 -18.42 -6.24
CA ILE A 17 -2.78 -19.17 -5.62
C ILE A 17 -3.35 -18.40 -4.42
N VAL A 18 -2.49 -17.87 -3.55
CA VAL A 18 -2.90 -17.08 -2.39
C VAL A 18 -3.61 -15.80 -2.83
N LEU A 19 -3.05 -15.06 -3.78
CA LEU A 19 -3.65 -13.83 -4.31
C LEU A 19 -5.03 -14.09 -4.94
N LYS A 20 -5.14 -15.16 -5.72
CA LYS A 20 -6.42 -15.56 -6.35
C LYS A 20 -7.46 -15.96 -5.30
N GLY A 21 -7.05 -16.68 -4.26
CA GLY A 21 -7.92 -17.10 -3.17
C GLY A 21 -8.51 -15.94 -2.34
N HIS A 22 -7.90 -14.75 -2.40
CA HIS A 22 -8.44 -13.56 -1.75
C HIS A 22 -9.54 -12.86 -2.55
N GLU A 23 -9.75 -13.19 -3.83
CA GLU A 23 -10.84 -12.59 -4.60
C GLU A 23 -12.22 -12.88 -3.95
N PRO A 24 -13.14 -11.90 -3.88
CA PRO A 24 -13.11 -10.60 -4.56
C PRO A 24 -12.40 -9.47 -3.79
N PHE A 25 -11.70 -9.77 -2.69
CA PHE A 25 -10.96 -8.77 -1.92
C PHE A 25 -9.60 -8.44 -2.56
N PRO A 26 -9.14 -7.18 -2.51
CA PRO A 26 -7.87 -6.79 -3.13
C PRO A 26 -6.68 -7.38 -2.38
N ALA A 27 -5.74 -7.96 -3.12
CA ALA A 27 -4.50 -8.50 -2.55
C ALA A 27 -3.29 -8.20 -3.45
N LEU A 28 -2.15 -7.93 -2.82
CA LEU A 28 -0.89 -7.56 -3.46
C LEU A 28 0.26 -8.35 -2.86
N ALA A 29 1.18 -8.78 -3.71
CA ALA A 29 2.51 -9.25 -3.31
C ALA A 29 3.54 -8.17 -3.62
N VAL A 30 4.42 -7.89 -2.67
CA VAL A 30 5.46 -6.87 -2.79
C VAL A 30 6.84 -7.42 -2.45
N ASP A 31 7.89 -6.80 -3.00
CA ASP A 31 9.25 -7.09 -2.60
C ASP A 31 9.64 -6.38 -1.31
N ARG A 32 10.89 -6.58 -0.85
CA ARG A 32 11.42 -5.94 0.37
C ARG A 32 11.41 -4.40 0.32
N HIS A 33 11.32 -3.81 -0.86
CA HIS A 33 11.32 -2.38 -1.12
C HIS A 33 9.93 -1.83 -1.43
N TRP A 34 8.88 -2.61 -1.16
CA TRP A 34 7.48 -2.27 -1.43
C TRP A 34 7.15 -2.08 -2.90
N ASN A 35 7.97 -2.62 -3.81
CA ASN A 35 7.62 -2.65 -5.22
C ASN A 35 6.64 -3.80 -5.46
N LEU A 36 5.62 -3.52 -6.26
CA LEU A 36 4.62 -4.49 -6.68
C LEU A 36 5.29 -5.63 -7.45
N VAL A 37 5.07 -6.85 -6.97
CA VAL A 37 5.49 -8.09 -7.62
C VAL A 37 4.32 -8.70 -8.38
N SER A 38 3.16 -8.83 -7.72
CA SER A 38 1.92 -9.33 -8.33
C SER A 38 0.69 -8.81 -7.59
N ALA A 39 -0.46 -8.86 -8.24
CA ALA A 39 -1.74 -8.40 -7.73
C ALA A 39 -2.86 -9.29 -8.26
N ASN A 40 -3.91 -9.50 -7.46
CA ASN A 40 -5.12 -10.13 -7.98
C ASN A 40 -5.97 -9.15 -8.81
N ALA A 41 -6.96 -9.67 -9.52
CA ALA A 41 -7.78 -8.86 -10.43
C ALA A 41 -8.61 -7.79 -9.71
N ALA A 42 -8.91 -8.01 -8.42
CA ALA A 42 -9.69 -7.10 -7.59
C ALA A 42 -9.02 -5.74 -7.37
N ILE A 43 -7.72 -5.59 -7.65
CA ILE A 43 -7.00 -4.31 -7.55
C ILE A 43 -7.37 -3.34 -8.70
N GLY A 44 -7.74 -3.85 -9.88
CA GLY A 44 -7.97 -3.03 -11.08
C GLY A 44 -8.89 -1.81 -10.86
N PRO A 45 -10.09 -1.96 -10.27
CA PRO A 45 -11.00 -0.83 -10.02
C PRO A 45 -10.42 0.28 -9.12
N PHE A 46 -9.41 -0.03 -8.30
CA PHE A 46 -8.76 0.97 -7.45
C PHE A 46 -7.74 1.82 -8.22
N LEU A 47 -7.18 1.28 -9.30
CA LEU A 47 -6.17 1.93 -10.13
C LEU A 47 -6.77 2.82 -11.23
N ALA A 48 -8.03 2.59 -11.61
CA ALA A 48 -8.68 3.27 -12.73
C ALA A 48 -8.71 4.82 -12.62
N ASN A 49 -8.65 5.36 -11.41
CA ASN A 49 -8.75 6.81 -11.13
C ASN A 49 -7.43 7.42 -10.62
N VAL A 50 -6.29 6.75 -10.85
CA VAL A 50 -4.97 7.31 -10.52
C VAL A 50 -4.65 8.43 -11.51
N ALA A 51 -4.50 9.64 -10.98
CA ALA A 51 -4.29 10.85 -11.78
C ALA A 51 -2.85 11.01 -12.29
N GLU A 52 -1.87 10.42 -11.58
CA GLU A 52 -0.45 10.45 -11.93
C GLU A 52 0.00 9.11 -12.55
N PRO A 53 0.07 8.98 -13.89
CA PRO A 53 0.31 7.70 -14.54
C PRO A 53 1.73 7.16 -14.30
N SER A 54 2.68 8.02 -13.92
CA SER A 54 4.03 7.58 -13.59
C SER A 54 4.06 6.64 -12.38
N LEU A 55 3.09 6.74 -11.47
CA LEU A 55 2.95 5.83 -10.31
C LEU A 55 2.57 4.40 -10.71
N LEU A 56 2.06 4.19 -11.94
CA LEU A 56 1.67 2.87 -12.46
C LEU A 56 2.76 2.26 -13.35
N LYS A 57 3.88 2.96 -13.59
CA LYS A 57 5.00 2.44 -14.37
C LYS A 57 5.93 1.62 -13.47
N PRO A 58 6.36 0.42 -13.90
CA PRO A 58 7.32 -0.36 -13.14
C PRO A 58 8.66 0.38 -12.92
N PRO A 59 9.29 0.22 -11.74
CA PRO A 59 8.76 -0.47 -10.56
C PRO A 59 7.66 0.35 -9.86
N VAL A 60 6.49 -0.27 -9.65
CA VAL A 60 5.36 0.37 -8.98
C VAL A 60 5.54 0.23 -7.48
N ASN A 61 5.92 1.31 -6.78
CA ASN A 61 5.99 1.29 -5.33
C ASN A 61 4.59 1.49 -4.72
N VAL A 62 4.08 0.50 -4.00
CA VAL A 62 2.69 0.51 -3.52
C VAL A 62 2.44 1.57 -2.44
N LEU A 63 3.46 1.95 -1.66
CA LEU A 63 3.33 3.01 -0.66
C LEU A 63 3.21 4.38 -1.32
N ARG A 64 4.02 4.64 -2.36
CA ARG A 64 3.88 5.86 -3.18
C ARG A 64 2.51 5.90 -3.85
N LEU A 65 2.11 4.82 -4.52
CA LEU A 65 0.80 4.72 -5.16
C LEU A 65 -0.36 4.98 -4.18
N SER A 66 -0.25 4.48 -2.93
CA SER A 66 -1.28 4.66 -1.92
C SER A 66 -1.34 6.07 -1.35
N LEU A 67 -0.21 6.75 -1.15
CA LEU A 67 -0.13 7.99 -0.37
C LEU A 67 0.08 9.25 -1.21
N HIS A 68 0.53 9.12 -2.46
CA HIS A 68 0.77 10.26 -3.34
C HIS A 68 -0.56 10.97 -3.67
N PRO A 69 -0.59 12.32 -3.73
CA PRO A 69 -1.81 13.07 -4.03
C PRO A 69 -2.38 12.79 -5.43
N GLY A 70 -1.54 12.42 -6.39
CA GLY A 70 -1.97 11.92 -7.72
C GLY A 70 -2.25 10.41 -7.76
N GLY A 71 -2.08 9.70 -6.64
CA GLY A 71 -2.31 8.26 -6.50
C GLY A 71 -3.72 7.94 -5.99
N VAL A 72 -3.81 6.95 -5.10
CA VAL A 72 -5.07 6.52 -4.48
C VAL A 72 -5.50 7.44 -3.33
N ALA A 73 -4.57 8.20 -2.74
CA ALA A 73 -4.77 8.99 -1.52
C ALA A 73 -6.04 9.86 -1.51
N PRO A 74 -6.42 10.59 -2.58
CA PRO A 74 -7.64 11.40 -2.58
C PRO A 74 -8.94 10.63 -2.36
N ARG A 75 -8.92 9.31 -2.60
CA ARG A 75 -10.08 8.42 -2.41
C ARG A 75 -10.08 7.75 -1.05
N ILE A 76 -9.01 7.87 -0.26
CA ILE A 76 -8.91 7.25 1.07
C ILE A 76 -9.61 8.18 2.06
N VAL A 77 -10.79 7.76 2.53
CA VAL A 77 -11.63 8.55 3.44
C VAL A 77 -10.93 8.76 4.79
N ASN A 78 -10.20 7.74 5.26
CA ASN A 78 -9.44 7.78 6.50
C ASN A 78 -7.93 7.93 6.25
N LEU A 79 -7.53 8.81 5.30
CA LEU A 79 -6.13 8.94 4.86
C LEU A 79 -5.15 9.19 6.01
N ALA A 80 -5.50 10.02 7.00
CA ALA A 80 -4.63 10.31 8.13
C ALA A 80 -4.29 9.07 8.96
N GLU A 81 -5.30 8.24 9.24
CA GLU A 81 -5.16 6.97 9.96
C GLU A 81 -4.37 5.96 9.13
N TRP A 82 -4.74 5.80 7.85
CA TRP A 82 -4.09 4.89 6.93
C TRP A 82 -2.60 5.23 6.73
N ARG A 83 -2.28 6.51 6.54
CA ARG A 83 -0.91 7.01 6.39
C ARG A 83 -0.10 6.78 7.66
N ALA A 84 -0.67 7.02 8.84
CA ALA A 84 0.01 6.79 10.10
C ALA A 84 0.41 5.31 10.24
N HIS A 85 -0.52 4.38 9.93
CA HIS A 85 -0.24 2.95 9.92
C HIS A 85 0.89 2.57 8.96
N LEU A 86 0.84 3.02 7.70
CA LEU A 86 1.87 2.67 6.71
C LEU A 86 3.25 3.22 7.08
N LEU A 87 3.32 4.44 7.60
CA LEU A 87 4.59 5.04 8.03
C LEU A 87 5.16 4.36 9.27
N ASP A 88 4.32 3.96 10.22
CA ASP A 88 4.77 3.20 11.40
C ASP A 88 5.32 1.82 10.99
N ARG A 89 4.64 1.13 10.08
CA ARG A 89 5.13 -0.14 9.53
C ARG A 89 6.46 0.01 8.80
N LEU A 90 6.60 1.04 7.96
CA LEU A 90 7.85 1.32 7.25
C LEU A 90 8.97 1.68 8.23
N LYS A 91 8.67 2.47 9.26
CA LYS A 91 9.62 2.80 10.33
C LYS A 91 10.11 1.55 11.04
N HIS A 92 9.23 0.64 11.45
CA HIS A 92 9.62 -0.63 12.05
C HIS A 92 10.53 -1.47 11.14
N GLN A 93 10.27 -1.48 9.82
CA GLN A 93 11.15 -2.16 8.86
C GLN A 93 12.52 -1.46 8.74
N ASN A 94 12.55 -0.12 8.76
CA ASN A 94 13.78 0.67 8.79
C ASN A 94 14.61 0.37 10.04
N ASP A 95 13.99 0.36 11.22
CA ASP A 95 14.65 0.10 12.49
C ASP A 95 15.25 -1.32 12.53
N ALA A 96 14.62 -2.29 11.86
CA ALA A 96 15.10 -3.67 11.78
C ALA A 96 16.21 -3.92 10.74
N THR A 97 16.20 -3.18 9.62
CA THR A 97 17.07 -3.47 8.46
C THR A 97 18.15 -2.42 8.20
N GLY A 98 17.91 -1.16 8.58
CA GLY A 98 18.78 -0.04 8.26
C GLY A 98 18.94 0.24 6.77
N ASP A 99 18.01 -0.22 5.92
CA ASP A 99 18.13 -0.09 4.46
C ASP A 99 18.01 1.39 4.02
N PRO A 100 19.05 1.99 3.42
CA PRO A 100 19.03 3.40 3.04
C PRO A 100 17.94 3.73 2.00
N VAL A 101 17.52 2.75 1.18
CA VAL A 101 16.44 2.92 0.20
C VAL A 101 15.10 3.13 0.91
N LEU A 102 14.84 2.36 1.97
CA LEU A 102 13.61 2.47 2.76
C LEU A 102 13.61 3.71 3.64
N VAL A 103 14.76 4.16 4.12
CA VAL A 103 14.92 5.45 4.84
C VAL A 103 14.60 6.63 3.94
N GLU A 104 15.08 6.62 2.69
CA GLU A 104 14.74 7.65 1.71
C GLU A 104 13.24 7.63 1.37
N LEU A 105 12.68 6.43 1.17
CA LEU A 105 11.25 6.28 0.93
C LEU A 105 10.43 6.84 2.09
N GLU A 106 10.80 6.56 3.35
CA GLU A 106 10.08 7.10 4.51
C GLU A 106 10.13 8.64 4.52
N ARG A 107 11.30 9.23 4.24
CA ARG A 107 11.45 10.69 4.18
C ARG A 107 10.56 11.28 3.09
N GLU A 108 10.53 10.67 1.91
CA GLU A 108 9.68 11.07 0.80
C GLU A 108 8.20 11.01 1.18
N LEU A 109 7.70 9.87 1.68
CA LEU A 109 6.30 9.68 2.04
C LEU A 109 5.85 10.64 3.14
N ARG A 110 6.76 11.09 4.01
CA ARG A 110 6.46 12.10 5.03
C ARG A 110 6.15 13.48 4.43
N THR A 111 6.62 13.78 3.22
CA THR A 111 6.32 15.03 2.52
C THR A 111 4.92 15.09 1.92
N TYR A 112 4.27 13.93 1.72
CA TYR A 112 2.92 13.89 1.17
C TYR A 112 1.87 14.43 2.15
N PRO A 113 0.74 14.98 1.64
CA PRO A 113 -0.32 15.51 2.48
C PRO A 113 -0.80 14.51 3.54
N SER A 114 -0.96 14.98 4.76
CA SER A 114 -1.37 14.13 5.89
C SER A 114 -2.84 13.70 5.83
N GLY A 115 -3.65 14.31 4.96
CA GLY A 115 -5.10 14.14 4.92
C GLY A 115 -5.85 14.88 6.03
N LEU A 116 -5.15 15.65 6.88
CA LEU A 116 -5.75 16.48 7.91
C LEU A 116 -6.08 17.86 7.30
N ASN A 117 -7.34 18.09 6.95
CA ASN A 117 -7.83 19.40 6.50
C ASN A 117 -8.03 20.37 7.68
N GLY A 118 -7.00 20.56 8.53
CA GLY A 118 -7.08 21.40 9.73
C GLY A 118 -7.86 20.80 10.92
N ALA A 119 -8.44 19.61 10.76
CA ALA A 119 -9.04 18.87 11.87
C ALA A 119 -7.95 18.24 12.75
N ARG A 120 -8.14 18.30 14.06
CA ARG A 120 -7.28 17.60 15.03
C ARG A 120 -7.30 16.11 14.69
N PRO A 121 -6.13 15.46 14.51
CA PRO A 121 -6.09 14.03 14.21
C PRO A 121 -6.86 13.28 15.30
N LEU A 122 -7.80 12.42 14.87
CA LEU A 122 -8.38 11.43 15.77
C LEU A 122 -7.22 10.59 16.34
N PRO A 123 -7.24 10.24 17.63
CA PRO A 123 -6.23 9.36 18.20
C PRO A 123 -6.17 8.09 17.36
N VAL A 124 -5.06 7.90 16.64
CA VAL A 124 -4.76 6.63 16.00
C VAL A 124 -4.27 5.73 17.12
N GLU A 125 -5.00 4.66 17.40
CA GLU A 125 -4.59 3.61 18.34
C GLU A 125 -3.24 3.05 17.87
N PRO A 126 -2.12 3.33 18.58
CA PRO A 126 -0.77 3.03 18.08
C PRO A 126 -0.47 1.53 17.90
N ASN A 127 -1.39 0.65 18.30
CA ASN A 127 -1.27 -0.80 18.22
C ASN A 127 -2.59 -1.46 17.79
N ALA A 128 -3.39 -0.79 16.97
CA ALA A 128 -4.61 -1.39 16.44
C ALA A 128 -4.27 -2.72 15.73
N ILE A 129 -4.82 -3.83 16.22
CA ILE A 129 -4.63 -5.16 15.63
C ILE A 129 -5.13 -5.20 14.17
N VAL A 130 -6.05 -4.29 13.85
CA VAL A 130 -6.72 -4.15 12.56
C VAL A 130 -6.56 -2.72 12.08
N HIS A 131 -6.05 -2.56 10.86
CA HIS A 131 -5.92 -1.25 10.23
C HIS A 131 -6.96 -1.13 9.11
N PRO A 132 -8.05 -0.38 9.32
CA PRO A 132 -9.10 -0.25 8.32
C PRO A 132 -8.63 0.63 7.15
N LEU A 133 -8.93 0.20 5.93
CA LEU A 133 -8.81 1.02 4.72
C LEU A 133 -10.20 1.35 4.21
N ARG A 134 -10.59 2.63 4.27
CA ARG A 134 -11.89 3.10 3.76
C ARG A 134 -11.70 3.89 2.48
N LEU A 135 -12.33 3.44 1.40
CA LEU A 135 -12.16 3.95 0.06
C LEU A 135 -13.47 4.45 -0.53
N ALA A 136 -13.48 5.69 -1.01
CA ALA A 136 -14.58 6.23 -1.79
C ALA A 136 -14.65 5.55 -3.17
N HIS A 137 -15.85 5.11 -3.53
CA HIS A 137 -16.17 4.47 -4.80
C HIS A 137 -17.58 4.85 -5.24
N GLY A 138 -17.68 5.82 -6.15
CA GLY A 138 -18.97 6.44 -6.48
C GLY A 138 -19.59 7.06 -5.22
N ASP A 139 -20.86 6.74 -4.97
CA ASP A 139 -21.60 7.20 -3.79
C ASP A 139 -21.42 6.31 -2.55
N ALA A 140 -20.58 5.27 -2.65
CA ALA A 140 -20.33 4.32 -1.58
C ALA A 140 -18.93 4.46 -0.97
N VAL A 141 -18.80 4.01 0.28
CA VAL A 141 -17.50 3.81 0.95
C VAL A 141 -17.28 2.32 1.16
N LEU A 142 -16.25 1.78 0.51
CA LEU A 142 -15.78 0.42 0.74
C LEU A 142 -14.90 0.41 1.99
N SER A 143 -15.03 -0.60 2.84
CA SER A 143 -14.24 -0.75 4.06
C SER A 143 -13.56 -2.10 4.09
N PHE A 144 -12.24 -2.09 4.21
CA PHE A 144 -11.39 -3.28 4.25
C PHE A 144 -10.60 -3.34 5.55
N ILE A 145 -10.16 -4.53 5.91
CA ILE A 145 -9.11 -4.74 6.90
C ILE A 145 -7.81 -5.01 6.14
N SER A 146 -6.77 -4.23 6.45
CA SER A 146 -5.43 -4.47 5.91
C SER A 146 -4.65 -5.42 6.81
N THR A 147 -3.92 -6.34 6.20
CA THR A 147 -2.96 -7.22 6.87
C THR A 147 -1.76 -7.43 5.95
N ILE A 148 -0.55 -7.38 6.52
CA ILE A 148 0.71 -7.62 5.82
C ILE A 148 1.43 -8.73 6.58
N THR A 149 1.78 -9.81 5.89
CA THR A 149 2.41 -11.01 6.45
C THR A 149 3.84 -11.17 5.98
#